data_AF-A0A0K0SVR4-F1
#
_entry.id   AF-A0A0K0SVR4-F1
#
_cell.length_a   1.000
_cell.length_b   1.000
_cell.length_c   1.000
_cell.angle_alpha   90.00
_cell.angle_beta   90.00
_cell.angle_gamma   90.00
#
_symmetry.space_group_name_H-M   'P 1'
#
loop_
_entity.id
_entity.type
_entity.pdbx_description
1 polymer ?
#
loop_
_entity_poly.entity_id
_entity_poly.type
_entity_poly.pdbx_seq_one_letter_code
_entity_poly.pdbx_strand_id
1 'polypeptide(L)'
;MFNFSDMRIINKTFVTGILTINSLAANAALTSYSSNGVDLVYSSVSNVTWTKDGNLLGSMIANSSDANANGTKDVIEAILEASAGKSYGSTTEYYLDASSFESNGQTTWWGAHAFINYLNSINYAGNNQWRLPTVTAPVNDDCTTGYNGSTYCGYNVVTNGSAVGNEYAELFNAESIGRPLLDKDGNYQFYAGIKDPGSLFDNEQSDAYSTGTEFASDPNYAYHFGTSAGNQYITAKGYRFFTWAITTGHITTVPEPESTAMLFVGLGLIAFIARRRI
;
A
#
# COMPACT_ATOMS: atom_id res chain seq x y z
N MET A 1 -34.75 -69.03 41.29
CA MET A 1 -35.03 -69.13 39.83
C MET A 1 -36.21 -68.22 39.55
N PHE A 2 -35.97 -67.06 38.92
CA PHE A 2 -36.89 -66.02 38.37
C PHE A 2 -36.04 -64.72 38.31
N ASN A 3 -35.21 -64.60 37.29
CA ASN A 3 -35.41 -63.92 35.99
C ASN A 3 -35.04 -62.41 36.07
N PHE A 4 -33.83 -62.12 35.63
CA PHE A 4 -33.31 -60.77 35.35
C PHE A 4 -33.85 -60.34 33.98
N SER A 5 -34.88 -59.50 33.96
CA SER A 5 -35.25 -58.73 32.75
C SER A 5 -36.21 -57.62 33.13
N ASP A 6 -35.67 -56.53 33.68
CA ASP A 6 -36.29 -55.20 33.63
C ASP A 6 -35.29 -54.13 34.12
N MET A 7 -34.17 -54.00 33.41
CA MET A 7 -33.26 -52.86 33.55
C MET A 7 -33.71 -51.77 32.60
N ARG A 8 -34.66 -50.93 33.04
CA ARG A 8 -35.07 -49.74 32.30
C ARG A 8 -33.96 -48.68 32.36
N ILE A 9 -33.48 -48.37 31.16
CA ILE A 9 -32.61 -47.27 30.75
C ILE A 9 -33.23 -45.91 31.14
N ILE A 10 -32.38 -44.88 31.23
CA ILE A 10 -32.61 -43.40 31.28
C ILE A 10 -32.00 -42.86 32.59
N ASN A 11 -30.90 -42.10 32.61
CA ASN A 11 -30.71 -40.83 31.91
C ASN A 11 -29.20 -40.52 31.79
N LYS A 12 -28.62 -40.58 30.58
CA LYS A 12 -27.33 -39.93 30.31
C LYS A 12 -27.63 -38.55 29.77
N THR A 13 -27.62 -37.57 30.67
CA THR A 13 -27.65 -36.15 30.30
C THR A 13 -26.41 -35.86 29.46
N PHE A 14 -26.57 -35.83 28.14
CA PHE A 14 -25.60 -35.25 27.23
C PHE A 14 -25.59 -33.75 27.48
N VAL A 15 -24.60 -33.26 28.21
CA VAL A 15 -24.29 -31.83 28.27
C VAL A 15 -23.58 -31.50 26.97
N THR A 16 -24.35 -31.09 25.96
CA THR A 16 -23.82 -30.51 24.73
C THR A 16 -23.26 -29.13 25.07
N GLY A 17 -21.96 -29.07 25.36
CA GLY A 17 -21.24 -27.81 25.46
C GLY A 17 -21.23 -27.14 24.09
N ILE A 18 -22.04 -26.09 23.92
CA ILE A 18 -21.95 -25.20 22.77
C ILE A 18 -20.61 -24.45 22.90
N LEU A 19 -19.63 -24.86 22.09
CA LEU A 19 -18.41 -24.07 21.88
C LEU A 19 -18.84 -22.84 21.07
N THR A 20 -19.21 -21.76 21.74
CA THR A 20 -19.35 -20.46 21.09
C THR A 20 -17.94 -20.02 20.69
N ILE A 21 -17.55 -20.35 19.46
CA ILE A 21 -16.47 -19.64 18.79
C ILE A 21 -17.02 -18.23 18.62
N ASN A 22 -16.69 -17.34 19.56
CA ASN A 22 -16.74 -15.91 19.26
C ASN A 22 -15.84 -15.75 18.04
N SER A 23 -16.45 -15.56 16.87
CA SER A 23 -15.71 -15.11 15.70
C SER A 23 -15.02 -13.83 16.15
N LEU A 24 -13.71 -13.91 16.38
CA LEU A 24 -12.86 -12.74 16.39
C LEU A 24 -13.15 -12.06 15.06
N ALA A 25 -13.89 -10.96 15.08
CA ALA A 25 -13.88 -10.05 13.95
C ALA A 25 -12.42 -9.59 13.85
N ALA A 26 -11.66 -10.24 12.97
CA ALA A 26 -10.28 -9.91 12.69
C ALA A 26 -10.27 -8.54 11.99
N ASN A 27 -10.41 -7.46 12.76
CA ASN A 27 -10.20 -6.10 12.30
C ASN A 27 -8.71 -5.77 12.40
N ALA A 28 -7.86 -6.57 11.75
CA ALA A 28 -6.48 -6.16 11.51
C ALA A 28 -6.42 -5.58 10.09
N ALA A 29 -6.97 -4.37 9.90
CA ALA A 29 -7.03 -3.74 8.59
C ALA A 29 -5.63 -3.42 8.05
N LEU A 30 -4.76 -2.88 8.91
CA LEU A 30 -3.39 -2.49 8.58
C LEU A 30 -2.39 -3.15 9.54
N THR A 31 -1.29 -3.68 9.01
CA THR A 31 -0.22 -4.33 9.78
C THR A 31 1.14 -3.81 9.31
N SER A 32 1.88 -3.14 10.19
CA SER A 32 3.27 -2.75 9.92
C SER A 32 4.21 -3.95 10.01
N TYR A 33 5.20 -4.01 9.11
CA TYR A 33 6.23 -5.03 9.09
C TYR A 33 7.45 -4.55 8.31
N SER A 34 8.55 -5.31 8.35
CA SER A 34 9.75 -5.02 7.57
C SER A 34 10.04 -6.11 6.55
N SER A 35 10.43 -5.75 5.33
CA SER A 35 10.94 -6.67 4.30
C SER A 35 12.25 -6.16 3.74
N ASN A 36 13.29 -7.01 3.76
CA ASN A 36 14.64 -6.64 3.31
C ASN A 36 15.17 -5.32 3.92
N GLY A 37 14.92 -5.12 5.23
CA GLY A 37 15.33 -3.92 5.96
C GLY A 37 14.50 -2.65 5.69
N VAL A 38 13.41 -2.77 4.92
CA VAL A 38 12.49 -1.65 4.63
C VAL A 38 11.19 -1.83 5.38
N ASP A 39 10.72 -0.77 6.06
CA ASP A 39 9.44 -0.76 6.75
C ASP A 39 8.26 -0.51 5.78
N LEU A 40 7.21 -1.29 5.97
CA LEU A 40 6.04 -1.42 5.10
C LEU A 40 4.77 -1.55 5.93
N VAL A 41 3.62 -1.32 5.30
CA VAL A 41 2.30 -1.52 5.93
C VAL A 41 1.42 -2.34 5.00
N TYR A 42 1.04 -3.53 5.43
CA TYR A 42 0.10 -4.38 4.68
C TYR A 42 -1.34 -4.07 5.08
N SER A 43 -2.19 -3.84 4.08
CA SER A 43 -3.64 -3.79 4.22
C SER A 43 -4.26 -5.14 3.92
N SER A 44 -4.94 -5.76 4.88
CA SER A 44 -5.73 -6.96 4.62
C SER A 44 -7.09 -6.66 3.98
N VAL A 45 -7.55 -5.40 4.02
CA VAL A 45 -8.83 -4.96 3.43
C VAL A 45 -8.68 -4.86 1.91
N SER A 46 -7.68 -4.08 1.47
CA SER A 46 -7.40 -3.89 0.04
C SER A 46 -6.45 -4.94 -0.54
N ASN A 47 -5.86 -5.79 0.32
CA ASN A 47 -4.86 -6.78 -0.05
C ASN A 47 -3.70 -6.14 -0.84
N VAL A 48 -3.16 -5.04 -0.31
CA VAL A 48 -1.99 -4.34 -0.86
C VAL A 48 -1.01 -4.02 0.26
N THR A 49 0.26 -3.93 -0.09
CA THR A 49 1.30 -3.40 0.78
C THR A 49 1.66 -2.00 0.35
N TRP A 50 1.59 -1.06 1.29
CA TRP A 50 2.03 0.31 1.16
C TRP A 50 3.48 0.47 1.63
N THR A 51 4.22 1.41 1.02
CA THR A 51 5.43 1.93 1.68
C THR A 51 5.04 2.60 2.99
N LYS A 52 5.79 2.37 4.08
CA LYS A 52 5.50 3.04 5.35
C LYS A 52 5.67 4.56 5.24
N ASP A 53 6.72 4.99 4.52
CA ASP A 53 6.95 6.39 4.18
C ASP A 53 5.98 6.85 3.06
N GLY A 54 5.04 7.72 3.44
CA GLY A 54 4.05 8.34 2.57
C GLY A 54 4.62 9.44 1.67
N ASN A 55 5.90 9.78 1.79
CA ASN A 55 6.63 10.62 0.83
C ASN A 55 8.05 10.07 0.64
N LEU A 56 8.12 8.76 0.34
CA LEU A 56 9.37 8.03 0.15
C LEU A 56 10.31 8.69 -0.88
N LEU A 57 9.76 9.25 -1.96
CA LEU A 57 10.54 9.96 -2.97
C LEU A 57 11.24 11.18 -2.35
N GLY A 58 10.52 11.99 -1.57
CA GLY A 58 11.10 13.13 -0.86
C GLY A 58 12.19 12.71 0.12
N SER A 59 11.99 11.63 0.88
CA SER A 59 13.02 11.08 1.76
C SER A 59 14.25 10.57 1.00
N MET A 60 14.05 9.92 -0.15
CA MET A 60 15.17 9.47 -0.98
C MET A 60 15.96 10.66 -1.57
N ILE A 61 15.27 11.73 -1.98
CA ILE A 61 15.92 12.96 -2.49
C ILE A 61 16.67 13.68 -1.35
N ALA A 62 16.07 13.80 -0.17
CA ALA A 62 16.73 14.41 0.98
C ALA A 62 17.98 13.63 1.43
N ASN A 63 17.98 12.31 1.24
CA ASN A 63 19.12 11.45 1.54
C ASN A 63 20.10 11.29 0.35
N SER A 64 19.76 11.74 -0.86
CA SER A 64 20.65 11.66 -2.04
C SER A 64 21.66 12.80 -2.12
N SER A 65 21.54 13.84 -1.28
CA SER A 65 22.35 15.05 -1.37
C SER A 65 23.84 14.91 -1.02
N ASP A 66 24.33 13.71 -0.73
CA ASP A 66 25.76 13.42 -0.47
C ASP A 66 26.51 12.73 -1.63
N ALA A 67 25.96 12.74 -2.85
CA ALA A 67 26.62 12.14 -4.02
C ALA A 67 27.42 13.14 -4.87
N ASN A 68 28.55 13.65 -4.37
CA ASN A 68 29.50 14.42 -5.19
C ASN A 68 30.55 13.51 -5.89
N ALA A 69 30.83 13.82 -7.15
CA ALA A 69 32.02 13.54 -7.98
C ALA A 69 32.54 12.09 -8.18
N ASN A 70 32.11 11.09 -7.40
CA ASN A 70 32.70 9.73 -7.40
C ASN A 70 31.70 8.57 -7.53
N GLY A 71 30.60 8.75 -8.26
CA GLY A 71 29.86 7.61 -8.83
C GLY A 71 28.68 7.07 -8.02
N THR A 72 28.12 7.84 -7.08
CA THR A 72 26.72 7.64 -6.65
C THR A 72 25.86 8.57 -7.52
N LYS A 73 24.80 8.04 -8.15
CA LYS A 73 23.88 8.86 -8.96
C LYS A 73 22.91 9.56 -8.00
N ASP A 74 22.57 10.81 -8.29
CA ASP A 74 21.41 11.44 -7.66
C ASP A 74 20.19 10.53 -7.89
N VAL A 75 19.30 10.40 -6.91
CA VAL A 75 18.09 9.56 -7.05
C VAL A 75 17.28 9.99 -8.26
N ILE A 76 17.22 11.29 -8.56
CA ILE A 76 16.54 11.81 -9.74
C ILE A 76 17.22 11.29 -11.02
N GLU A 77 18.54 11.34 -11.12
CA GLU A 77 19.28 10.79 -12.26
C GLU A 77 19.05 9.27 -12.41
N ALA A 78 19.04 8.53 -11.30
CA ALA A 78 18.76 7.09 -11.31
C ALA A 78 17.32 6.79 -11.77
N ILE A 79 16.35 7.61 -11.37
CA ILE A 79 14.95 7.49 -11.83
C ILE A 79 14.85 7.74 -13.34
N LEU A 80 15.53 8.79 -13.83
CA LEU A 80 15.55 9.14 -15.25
C LEU A 80 16.20 8.03 -16.08
N GLU A 81 17.33 7.48 -15.62
CA GLU A 81 18.01 6.37 -16.30
C GLU A 81 17.15 5.11 -16.32
N ALA A 82 16.55 4.72 -15.19
CA ALA A 82 15.66 3.56 -15.12
C ALA A 82 14.45 3.68 -16.07
N SER A 83 14.07 4.92 -16.39
CA SER A 83 12.93 5.27 -17.25
C SER A 83 13.33 5.61 -18.68
N ALA A 84 14.59 5.50 -19.06
CA ALA A 84 15.06 5.80 -20.40
C ALA A 84 14.32 4.96 -21.46
N GLY A 85 13.76 5.62 -22.47
CA GLY A 85 13.00 4.98 -23.55
C GLY A 85 11.61 4.46 -23.14
N LYS A 86 11.13 4.78 -21.93
CA LYS A 86 9.77 4.43 -21.49
C LYS A 86 8.82 5.61 -21.69
N SER A 87 7.59 5.28 -22.05
CA SER A 87 6.47 6.21 -22.11
C SER A 87 5.44 5.83 -21.06
N TYR A 88 4.82 6.84 -20.43
CA TYR A 88 3.77 6.64 -19.44
C TYR A 88 2.49 7.35 -19.89
N GLY A 89 1.36 6.65 -19.84
CA GLY A 89 0.06 7.13 -20.32
C GLY A 89 -0.16 6.90 -21.82
N SER A 90 -1.33 7.31 -22.31
CA SER A 90 -1.74 7.14 -23.72
C SER A 90 -1.40 8.33 -24.62
N THR A 91 -1.05 9.49 -24.07
CA THR A 91 -0.58 10.63 -24.86
C THR A 91 0.86 10.41 -25.31
N THR A 92 1.11 10.67 -26.60
CA THR A 92 2.46 10.72 -27.15
C THR A 92 3.16 12.01 -26.74
N GLU A 93 4.31 11.85 -26.10
CA GLU A 93 5.39 12.84 -25.93
C GLU A 93 5.29 13.75 -24.70
N TYR A 94 5.50 13.17 -23.51
CA TYR A 94 6.07 13.93 -22.39
C TYR A 94 7.56 13.59 -22.25
N TYR A 95 8.40 14.61 -22.28
CA TYR A 95 9.83 14.45 -22.03
C TYR A 95 10.07 14.47 -20.53
N LEU A 96 10.34 13.30 -19.97
CA LEU A 96 10.70 13.17 -18.55
C LEU A 96 12.13 13.70 -18.34
N ASP A 97 12.24 14.74 -17.53
CA ASP A 97 13.51 15.31 -17.09
C ASP A 97 13.49 15.66 -15.59
N ALA A 98 14.60 16.21 -15.09
CA ALA A 98 14.74 16.58 -13.67
C ALA A 98 13.68 17.59 -13.19
N SER A 99 13.11 18.43 -14.08
CA SER A 99 12.06 19.38 -13.72
C SER A 99 10.70 18.72 -13.43
N SER A 100 10.59 17.41 -13.71
CA SER A 100 9.44 16.60 -13.34
C SER A 100 9.38 16.35 -11.83
N PHE A 101 10.47 16.60 -11.10
CA PHE A 101 10.65 16.30 -9.68
C PHE A 101 10.98 17.56 -8.88
N GLU A 102 10.45 17.67 -7.68
CA GLU A 102 10.74 18.73 -6.71
C GLU A 102 11.52 18.16 -5.54
N SER A 103 12.34 19.01 -4.90
CA SER A 103 13.18 18.63 -3.76
C SER A 103 12.40 18.07 -2.56
N ASN A 104 11.11 18.39 -2.44
CA ASN A 104 10.23 17.90 -1.38
C ASN A 104 9.57 16.54 -1.70
N GLY A 105 9.83 15.95 -2.86
CA GLY A 105 9.22 14.68 -3.29
C GLY A 105 7.94 14.82 -4.12
N GLN A 106 7.47 16.04 -4.40
CA GLN A 106 6.40 16.23 -5.37
C GLN A 106 6.90 15.98 -6.79
N THR A 107 6.04 15.42 -7.63
CA THR A 107 6.37 15.10 -9.01
C THR A 107 5.16 15.26 -9.93
N THR A 108 5.40 15.52 -11.20
CA THR A 108 4.36 15.36 -12.24
C THR A 108 3.88 13.91 -12.29
N TRP A 109 2.73 13.67 -12.93
CA TRP A 109 2.19 12.32 -13.08
C TRP A 109 3.16 11.36 -13.78
N TRP A 110 3.87 11.84 -14.79
CA TRP A 110 4.90 11.05 -15.48
C TRP A 110 6.09 10.73 -14.57
N GLY A 111 6.54 11.68 -13.75
CA GLY A 111 7.62 11.42 -12.80
C GLY A 111 7.18 10.48 -11.65
N ALA A 112 5.90 10.46 -11.27
CA ALA A 112 5.36 9.47 -10.33
C ALA A 112 5.49 8.05 -10.89
N HIS A 113 5.11 7.85 -12.17
CA HIS A 113 5.29 6.56 -12.84
C HIS A 113 6.78 6.19 -13.02
N ALA A 114 7.63 7.17 -13.30
CA ALA A 114 9.07 6.97 -13.39
C ALA A 114 9.67 6.53 -12.05
N PHE A 115 9.24 7.13 -10.95
CA PHE A 115 9.66 6.74 -9.60
C PHE A 115 9.24 5.30 -9.27
N ILE A 116 8.00 4.92 -9.58
CA ILE A 116 7.55 3.53 -9.43
C ILE A 116 8.40 2.57 -10.26
N ASN A 117 8.69 2.93 -11.50
CA ASN A 117 9.54 2.14 -12.37
C ASN A 117 10.96 1.99 -11.81
N TYR A 118 11.50 3.03 -11.17
CA TYR A 118 12.76 2.98 -10.46
C TYR A 118 12.72 2.00 -9.27
N LEU A 119 11.70 2.07 -8.39
CA LEU A 119 11.52 1.12 -7.29
C LEU A 119 11.52 -0.33 -7.78
N ASN A 120 10.88 -0.58 -8.92
CA ASN A 120 10.85 -1.89 -9.56
C ASN A 120 12.23 -2.32 -10.10
N SER A 121 12.98 -1.40 -10.69
CA SER A 121 14.32 -1.69 -11.22
C SER A 121 15.33 -2.10 -10.15
N ILE A 122 15.18 -1.60 -8.92
CA ILE A 122 16.08 -1.89 -7.80
C ILE A 122 15.56 -3.00 -6.88
N ASN A 123 14.41 -3.62 -7.20
CA ASN A 123 13.71 -4.57 -6.33
C ASN A 123 13.49 -4.02 -4.90
N TYR A 124 12.95 -2.81 -4.79
CA TYR A 124 12.76 -2.14 -3.50
C TYR A 124 11.99 -3.03 -2.51
N ALA A 125 12.51 -3.16 -1.28
CA ALA A 125 12.03 -4.08 -0.24
C ALA A 125 11.98 -5.58 -0.65
N GLY A 126 12.75 -5.97 -1.67
CA GLY A 126 12.76 -7.33 -2.23
C GLY A 126 11.66 -7.59 -3.26
N ASN A 127 10.99 -6.56 -3.77
CA ASN A 127 9.87 -6.68 -4.70
C ASN A 127 10.02 -5.74 -5.92
N ASN A 128 9.53 -6.17 -7.08
CA ASN A 128 9.57 -5.42 -8.34
C ASN A 128 8.19 -5.21 -8.98
N GLN A 129 7.13 -5.33 -8.18
CA GLN A 129 5.74 -5.16 -8.60
C GLN A 129 5.09 -3.94 -7.91
N TRP A 130 5.87 -2.90 -7.65
CA TRP A 130 5.38 -1.60 -7.19
C TRP A 130 4.56 -0.93 -8.28
N ARG A 131 3.51 -0.23 -7.86
CA ARG A 131 2.59 0.56 -8.67
C ARG A 131 2.08 1.76 -7.89
N LEU A 132 1.46 2.69 -8.60
CA LEU A 132 0.59 3.68 -7.97
C LEU A 132 -0.76 3.02 -7.61
N PRO A 133 -1.44 3.49 -6.54
CA PRO A 133 -2.88 3.29 -6.37
C PRO A 133 -3.63 3.66 -7.64
N THR A 134 -4.72 2.95 -7.94
CA THR A 134 -5.52 3.19 -9.15
C THR A 134 -6.94 3.62 -8.76
N VAL A 135 -7.73 3.97 -9.76
CA VAL A 135 -9.14 4.33 -9.64
C VAL A 135 -9.96 3.44 -10.57
N THR A 136 -11.10 2.93 -10.08
CA THR A 136 -11.99 2.04 -10.84
C THR A 136 -13.09 2.84 -11.57
N ALA A 137 -12.71 3.96 -12.17
CA ALA A 137 -13.66 4.82 -12.88
C ALA A 137 -14.10 4.19 -14.22
N PRO A 138 -15.40 4.25 -14.58
CA PRO A 138 -15.87 3.87 -15.90
C PRO A 138 -15.16 4.64 -17.02
N VAL A 139 -15.07 4.04 -18.20
CA VAL A 139 -14.42 4.65 -19.39
C VAL A 139 -15.11 5.95 -19.83
N ASN A 140 -16.38 6.12 -19.46
CA ASN A 140 -17.22 7.30 -19.75
C ASN A 140 -17.54 8.12 -18.49
N ASP A 141 -16.74 7.99 -17.44
CA ASP A 141 -16.88 8.82 -16.25
C ASP A 141 -16.63 10.29 -16.61
N ASP A 142 -17.46 11.18 -16.10
CA ASP A 142 -17.28 12.63 -16.17
C ASP A 142 -16.66 13.19 -14.89
N CYS A 143 -16.35 12.32 -13.91
CA CYS A 143 -15.83 12.69 -12.60
C CYS A 143 -16.72 13.73 -11.91
N THR A 144 -18.05 13.56 -12.03
CA THR A 144 -19.00 14.39 -11.29
C THR A 144 -18.68 14.32 -9.79
N THR A 145 -18.49 15.50 -9.19
CA THR A 145 -18.18 15.61 -7.76
C THR A 145 -19.43 15.27 -6.94
N GLY A 146 -19.34 14.23 -6.13
CA GLY A 146 -20.33 13.85 -5.12
C GLY A 146 -19.75 13.89 -3.71
N TYR A 147 -20.60 13.70 -2.71
CA TYR A 147 -20.17 13.65 -1.30
C TYR A 147 -20.68 12.42 -0.55
N ASN A 148 -21.67 11.71 -1.09
CA ASN A 148 -22.30 10.56 -0.45
C ASN A 148 -21.67 9.22 -0.85
N GLY A 149 -20.62 9.23 -1.67
CA GLY A 149 -20.00 8.03 -2.22
C GLY A 149 -20.76 7.38 -3.37
N SER A 150 -21.64 8.10 -4.07
CA SER A 150 -22.29 7.56 -5.29
C SER A 150 -21.50 7.82 -6.58
N THR A 151 -20.35 8.48 -6.47
CA THR A 151 -19.50 8.94 -7.59
C THR A 151 -18.06 8.49 -7.38
N TYR A 152 -17.28 8.49 -8.46
CA TYR A 152 -15.85 8.20 -8.43
C TYR A 152 -15.00 9.44 -8.12
N CYS A 153 -15.62 10.61 -8.01
CA CYS A 153 -14.97 11.86 -7.64
C CYS A 153 -15.73 12.59 -6.55
N GLY A 154 -15.03 13.43 -5.81
CA GLY A 154 -15.51 14.10 -4.60
C GLY A 154 -15.21 13.29 -3.35
N TYR A 155 -16.10 13.34 -2.36
CA TYR A 155 -15.87 12.82 -1.01
C TYR A 155 -16.56 11.48 -0.78
N ASN A 156 -16.05 10.74 0.21
CA ASN A 156 -16.58 9.42 0.61
C ASN A 156 -16.66 8.43 -0.56
N VAL A 157 -15.73 8.55 -1.52
CA VAL A 157 -15.68 7.74 -2.76
C VAL A 157 -15.76 6.25 -2.44
N VAL A 158 -16.45 5.51 -3.31
CA VAL A 158 -16.70 4.07 -3.16
C VAL A 158 -15.39 3.30 -2.92
N THR A 159 -15.44 2.46 -1.90
CA THR A 159 -14.43 1.49 -1.49
C THR A 159 -14.76 0.14 -2.19
N ASN A 160 -13.76 -0.52 -2.79
CA ASN A 160 -13.88 -1.77 -3.55
C ASN A 160 -13.34 -3.03 -2.84
N GLY A 161 -13.09 -2.97 -1.53
CA GLY A 161 -12.44 -4.03 -0.74
C GLY A 161 -11.10 -4.42 -1.34
N SER A 162 -10.91 -5.72 -1.57
CA SER A 162 -9.68 -6.29 -2.13
C SER A 162 -9.59 -6.24 -3.66
N ALA A 163 -10.58 -5.64 -4.34
CA ALA A 163 -10.50 -5.46 -5.79
C ALA A 163 -9.53 -4.31 -6.11
N VAL A 164 -8.88 -4.39 -7.26
CA VAL A 164 -7.93 -3.36 -7.70
C VAL A 164 -8.67 -2.06 -7.98
N GLY A 165 -8.09 -0.96 -7.48
CA GLY A 165 -8.57 0.41 -7.65
C GLY A 165 -9.35 0.96 -6.45
N ASN A 166 -9.31 2.28 -6.36
CA ASN A 166 -9.76 3.10 -5.24
C ASN A 166 -8.95 2.85 -3.95
N GLU A 167 -7.68 2.39 -4.03
CA GLU A 167 -6.91 2.03 -2.84
C GLU A 167 -6.65 3.22 -1.89
N TYR A 168 -6.53 4.46 -2.40
CA TYR A 168 -6.49 5.63 -1.52
C TYR A 168 -7.82 5.86 -0.80
N ALA A 169 -8.95 5.68 -1.49
CA ALA A 169 -10.26 5.84 -0.86
C ALA A 169 -10.50 4.74 0.17
N GLU A 170 -10.03 3.51 -0.08
CA GLU A 170 -9.99 2.43 0.92
C GLU A 170 -9.20 2.81 2.15
N LEU A 171 -7.91 3.13 1.95
CA LEU A 171 -7.00 3.47 3.02
C LEU A 171 -7.58 4.62 3.87
N PHE A 172 -8.04 5.68 3.20
CA PHE A 172 -8.54 6.88 3.85
C PHE A 172 -9.90 6.69 4.54
N ASN A 173 -10.88 6.06 3.88
CA ASN A 173 -12.27 5.98 4.37
C ASN A 173 -12.57 4.69 5.14
N ALA A 174 -12.15 3.53 4.63
CA ALA A 174 -12.48 2.23 5.22
C ALA A 174 -11.49 1.84 6.31
N GLU A 175 -10.19 2.04 6.05
CA GLU A 175 -9.12 1.74 7.01
C GLU A 175 -8.89 2.88 8.01
N SER A 176 -9.68 3.96 7.88
CA SER A 176 -9.82 5.04 8.85
C SER A 176 -8.51 5.79 9.16
N ILE A 177 -7.58 5.85 8.21
CA ILE A 177 -6.38 6.70 8.38
C ILE A 177 -6.72 8.18 8.21
N GLY A 178 -7.90 8.52 7.69
CA GLY A 178 -8.32 9.89 7.45
C GLY A 178 -9.80 10.15 7.77
N ARG A 179 -10.18 11.42 7.67
CA ARG A 179 -11.56 11.88 7.80
C ARG A 179 -11.95 12.79 6.63
N PRO A 180 -12.99 12.47 5.85
CA PRO A 180 -13.43 13.33 4.75
C PRO A 180 -13.93 14.70 5.25
N LEU A 181 -13.75 15.73 4.43
CA LEU A 181 -14.22 17.09 4.74
C LEU A 181 -15.74 17.18 4.77
N LEU A 182 -16.43 16.47 3.87
CA LEU A 182 -17.88 16.36 3.86
C LEU A 182 -18.31 14.98 4.35
N ASP A 183 -19.35 14.92 5.17
CA ASP A 183 -20.02 13.66 5.47
C ASP A 183 -20.90 13.20 4.29
N LYS A 184 -21.59 12.06 4.44
CA LYS A 184 -22.44 11.51 3.39
C LYS A 184 -23.71 12.33 3.12
N ASP A 185 -24.05 13.26 4.01
CA ASP A 185 -25.17 14.19 3.87
C ASP A 185 -24.71 15.57 3.33
N GLY A 186 -23.41 15.74 3.11
CA GLY A 186 -22.81 16.97 2.57
C GLY A 186 -22.47 18.02 3.63
N ASN A 187 -22.49 17.67 4.91
CA ASN A 187 -22.13 18.61 5.99
C ASN A 187 -20.62 18.64 6.21
N TYR A 188 -20.10 19.82 6.55
CA TYR A 188 -18.69 19.98 6.89
C TYR A 188 -18.34 19.27 8.20
N GLN A 189 -17.28 18.47 8.15
CA GLN A 189 -16.69 17.80 9.30
C GLN A 189 -15.47 18.57 9.80
N PHE A 190 -15.45 18.84 11.11
CA PHE A 190 -14.27 19.43 11.74
C PHE A 190 -13.15 18.39 11.82
N TYR A 191 -11.89 18.85 11.78
CA TYR A 191 -10.70 17.99 11.74
C TYR A 191 -10.69 17.01 10.56
N ALA A 192 -11.01 17.47 9.35
CA ALA A 192 -10.81 16.68 8.14
C ALA A 192 -9.31 16.35 7.90
N GLY A 193 -9.06 15.45 6.95
CA GLY A 193 -7.74 15.07 6.48
C GLY A 193 -7.15 13.83 7.16
N ILE A 194 -5.89 13.51 6.83
CA ILE A 194 -5.13 12.40 7.46
C ILE A 194 -5.08 12.59 8.97
N LYS A 195 -5.17 11.44 9.66
CA LYS A 195 -5.06 11.28 11.11
C LYS A 195 -4.04 10.21 11.48
N ASP A 196 -3.97 9.14 10.68
CA ASP A 196 -3.19 7.92 10.91
C ASP A 196 -3.18 7.47 12.39
N PRO A 197 -4.34 6.98 12.89
CA PRO A 197 -4.47 6.59 14.29
C PRO A 197 -3.57 5.39 14.58
N GLY A 198 -2.42 5.65 15.21
CA GLY A 198 -1.43 4.63 15.54
C GLY A 198 -0.04 4.89 14.97
N SER A 199 0.14 5.95 14.17
CA SER A 199 1.43 6.27 13.53
C SER A 199 1.98 5.06 12.76
N LEU A 200 1.08 4.42 12.00
CA LEU A 200 1.38 3.27 11.17
C LEU A 200 2.21 3.68 9.95
N PHE A 201 2.02 4.90 9.47
CA PHE A 201 2.75 5.52 8.38
C PHE A 201 3.63 6.65 8.90
N ASP A 202 4.61 7.04 8.09
CA ASP A 202 5.49 8.17 8.35
C ASP A 202 5.45 9.14 7.17
N ASN A 203 5.72 10.42 7.43
CA ASN A 203 5.95 11.44 6.41
C ASN A 203 4.79 11.61 5.40
N GLU A 204 3.56 11.32 5.84
CA GLU A 204 2.35 11.54 5.08
C GLU A 204 2.09 13.04 4.92
N GLN A 205 1.70 13.44 3.73
CA GLN A 205 1.51 14.84 3.40
C GLN A 205 0.02 15.16 3.39
N SER A 206 -0.36 16.28 4.00
CA SER A 206 -1.73 16.80 3.93
C SER A 206 -1.92 17.60 2.63
N ASP A 207 -1.81 16.91 1.50
CA ASP A 207 -1.87 17.47 0.15
C ASP A 207 -2.44 16.41 -0.81
N ALA A 208 -2.24 16.56 -2.11
CA ALA A 208 -2.69 15.60 -3.10
C ALA A 208 -1.61 14.59 -3.50
N TYR A 209 -2.10 13.40 -3.80
CA TYR A 209 -1.34 12.24 -4.21
C TYR A 209 -1.76 11.79 -5.60
N SER A 210 -0.78 11.44 -6.43
CA SER A 210 -1.02 10.89 -7.76
C SER A 210 -1.52 9.44 -7.70
N THR A 211 -2.49 9.13 -8.55
CA THR A 211 -2.88 7.75 -8.87
C THR A 211 -2.26 7.33 -10.21
N GLY A 212 -2.22 6.03 -10.48
CA GLY A 212 -1.79 5.46 -11.75
C GLY A 212 -2.86 5.47 -12.83
N THR A 213 -4.02 6.09 -12.57
CA THR A 213 -5.16 6.10 -13.49
C THR A 213 -5.23 7.40 -14.26
N GLU A 214 -5.01 7.30 -15.57
CA GLU A 214 -5.26 8.36 -16.54
C GLU A 214 -6.77 8.58 -16.73
N PHE A 215 -7.17 9.82 -17.01
CA PHE A 215 -8.56 10.10 -17.34
C PHE A 215 -8.86 9.73 -18.79
N ALA A 216 -9.66 8.68 -18.98
CA ALA A 216 -9.92 8.12 -20.32
C ALA A 216 -10.56 9.12 -21.30
N SER A 217 -11.45 10.00 -20.82
CA SER A 217 -12.15 10.97 -21.67
C SER A 217 -11.26 12.12 -22.14
N ASP A 218 -10.21 12.46 -21.38
CA ASP A 218 -9.17 13.42 -21.78
C ASP A 218 -7.80 13.00 -21.21
N PRO A 219 -6.96 12.33 -22.03
CA PRO A 219 -5.65 11.83 -21.62
C PRO A 219 -4.63 12.88 -21.15
N ASN A 220 -4.92 14.18 -21.24
CA ASN A 220 -4.09 15.22 -20.63
C ASN A 220 -4.24 15.28 -19.09
N TYR A 221 -5.25 14.60 -18.56
CA TYR A 221 -5.59 14.60 -17.15
C TYR A 221 -5.43 13.20 -16.53
N ALA A 222 -5.30 13.18 -15.20
CA ALA A 222 -5.24 11.95 -14.42
C ALA A 222 -6.03 12.12 -13.10
N TYR A 223 -6.32 11.00 -12.47
CA TYR A 223 -6.95 10.99 -11.15
C TYR A 223 -5.91 11.23 -10.05
N HIS A 224 -6.33 11.96 -9.03
CA HIS A 224 -5.56 12.29 -7.84
C HIS A 224 -6.45 12.14 -6.61
N PHE A 225 -5.81 11.98 -5.45
CA PHE A 225 -6.49 11.89 -4.17
C PHE A 225 -5.95 12.97 -3.23
N GLY A 226 -6.82 13.89 -2.80
CA GLY A 226 -6.51 14.94 -1.83
C GLY A 226 -6.69 14.43 -0.41
N THR A 227 -5.58 14.23 0.30
CA THR A 227 -5.61 13.68 1.66
C THR A 227 -5.93 14.72 2.72
N SER A 228 -5.85 16.01 2.39
CA SER A 228 -6.28 17.12 3.27
C SER A 228 -7.80 17.15 3.48
N ALA A 229 -8.56 16.69 2.49
CA ALA A 229 -10.02 16.74 2.50
C ALA A 229 -10.68 15.38 2.20
N GLY A 230 -9.91 14.36 1.83
CA GLY A 230 -10.42 13.02 1.53
C GLY A 230 -11.22 12.96 0.23
N ASN A 231 -10.83 13.75 -0.78
CA ASN A 231 -11.53 13.81 -2.05
C ASN A 231 -10.71 13.26 -3.21
N GLN A 232 -11.37 12.52 -4.09
CA GLN A 232 -10.80 12.12 -5.38
C GLN A 232 -11.20 13.14 -6.45
N TYR A 233 -10.29 13.48 -7.35
CA TYR A 233 -10.57 14.43 -8.41
C TYR A 233 -9.63 14.24 -9.60
N ILE A 234 -9.91 14.94 -10.68
CA ILE A 234 -9.08 14.94 -11.88
C ILE A 234 -8.37 16.28 -12.02
N THR A 235 -7.11 16.26 -12.42
CA THR A 235 -6.39 17.47 -12.85
C THR A 235 -5.33 17.15 -13.90
N ALA A 236 -4.73 18.18 -14.48
CA ALA A 236 -3.74 18.03 -15.53
C ALA A 236 -2.48 17.32 -14.99
N LYS A 237 -1.93 16.40 -15.79
CA LYS A 237 -0.77 15.58 -15.42
C LYS A 237 0.52 16.35 -15.13
N GLY A 238 0.59 17.60 -15.59
CA GLY A 238 1.73 18.50 -15.35
C GLY A 238 1.74 19.14 -13.96
N TYR A 239 0.65 19.07 -13.19
CA TYR A 239 0.67 19.48 -11.79
C TYR A 239 1.50 18.50 -10.95
N ARG A 240 2.13 19.02 -9.91
CA ARG A 240 3.04 18.25 -9.06
C ARG A 240 2.36 17.84 -7.77
N PHE A 241 2.43 16.55 -7.48
CA PHE A 241 1.79 15.91 -6.33
C PHE A 241 2.71 14.87 -5.71
N PHE A 242 2.41 14.46 -4.49
CA PHE A 242 3.14 13.39 -3.83
C PHE A 242 2.82 12.03 -4.46
N THR A 243 3.70 11.06 -4.20
CA THR A 243 3.56 9.71 -4.71
C THR A 243 3.69 8.71 -3.57
N TRP A 244 2.66 7.87 -3.39
CA TRP A 244 2.67 6.76 -2.45
C TRP A 244 2.68 5.44 -3.22
N ALA A 245 3.72 4.64 -3.03
CA ALA A 245 3.86 3.39 -3.74
C ALA A 245 3.14 2.26 -3.01
N ILE A 246 2.47 1.39 -3.79
CA ILE A 246 1.87 0.16 -3.30
C ILE A 246 2.30 -1.05 -4.14
N THR A 247 2.15 -2.25 -3.59
CA THR A 247 2.20 -3.49 -4.35
C THR A 247 1.04 -4.39 -3.95
N THR A 248 0.64 -5.31 -4.83
CA THR A 248 -0.46 -6.23 -4.54
C THR A 248 0.01 -7.33 -3.58
N GLY A 249 -0.83 -7.65 -2.60
CA GLY A 249 -0.58 -8.69 -1.62
C GLY A 249 0.39 -8.29 -0.52
N HIS A 250 0.62 -9.23 0.39
CA HIS A 250 1.63 -9.12 1.43
C HIS A 250 2.99 -9.54 0.87
N ILE A 251 4.03 -8.71 1.00
CA ILE A 251 5.40 -9.14 0.64
C ILE A 251 5.85 -10.13 1.71
N THR A 252 5.75 -11.43 1.42
CA THR A 252 6.30 -12.46 2.31
C THR A 252 7.81 -12.41 2.21
N THR A 253 8.49 -12.08 3.31
CA THR A 253 9.94 -12.29 3.40
C THR A 253 10.21 -13.76 3.11
N VAL A 254 10.97 -14.04 2.05
CA VAL A 254 11.47 -15.39 1.80
C VAL A 254 12.27 -15.77 3.05
N PRO A 255 11.93 -16.88 3.76
CA PRO A 255 12.73 -17.32 4.89
C PRO A 255 14.14 -17.54 4.37
N GLU A 256 15.13 -16.79 4.85
CA GLU A 256 16.51 -17.00 4.41
C GLU A 256 16.87 -18.47 4.68
N PRO A 257 17.13 -19.29 3.64
CA PRO A 257 17.46 -20.70 3.84
C PRO A 257 18.79 -20.88 4.56
N GLU A 258 19.60 -19.83 4.65
CA GLU A 258 21.02 -19.94 5.02
C GLU A 258 21.28 -19.87 6.51
N SER A 259 20.52 -19.09 7.29
CA SER A 259 20.76 -19.02 8.74
C SER A 259 20.46 -20.35 9.45
N THR A 260 19.39 -21.04 9.03
CA THR A 260 19.02 -22.34 9.61
C THR A 260 19.93 -23.45 9.08
N ALA A 261 20.28 -23.43 7.79
CA ALA A 261 21.22 -24.39 7.22
C ALA A 261 22.63 -24.23 7.81
N MET A 262 23.12 -23.00 7.97
CA MET A 262 24.41 -22.70 8.60
C MET A 262 24.41 -23.00 10.10
N LEU A 263 23.30 -22.81 10.81
CA LEU A 263 23.14 -23.27 12.19
C LEU A 263 23.25 -24.81 12.26
N PHE A 264 22.57 -25.54 11.38
CA PHE A 264 22.66 -27.01 11.36
C PHE A 264 24.02 -27.52 10.88
N VAL A 265 24.68 -26.85 9.93
CA VAL A 265 26.06 -27.14 9.52
C VAL A 265 27.03 -26.88 10.69
N GLY A 266 26.86 -25.76 11.40
CA GLY A 266 27.65 -25.42 12.58
C GLY A 266 27.47 -26.44 13.72
N LEU A 267 26.23 -26.81 14.03
CA LEU A 267 25.92 -27.84 15.03
C LEU A 267 26.43 -29.23 14.60
N GLY A 268 26.33 -29.56 13.31
CA GLY A 268 26.86 -30.81 12.74
C GLY A 268 28.39 -30.92 12.86
N LEU A 269 29.11 -29.82 12.62
CA LEU A 269 30.57 -29.76 12.80
C LEU A 269 30.96 -29.92 14.27
N ILE A 270 30.24 -29.29 15.20
CA ILE A 270 30.48 -29.43 16.65
C ILE A 270 30.25 -30.88 17.10
N ALA A 271 29.16 -31.52 16.66
CA ALA A 271 28.87 -32.92 16.96
C ALA A 271 29.92 -33.88 16.40
N PHE A 272 30.44 -33.62 15.19
CA PHE A 272 31.52 -34.41 14.58
C PHE A 272 32.84 -34.28 15.36
N ILE A 273 33.18 -33.08 15.83
CA ILE A 273 34.39 -32.84 16.65
C ILE A 273 34.26 -33.50 18.02
N ALA A 274 33.08 -33.44 18.66
CA ALA A 274 32.83 -34.08 19.95
C ALA A 274 32.95 -35.61 19.88
N ARG A 275 32.54 -36.23 18.77
CA ARG A 275 32.63 -37.69 18.56
C ARG A 275 34.06 -38.22 18.38
N ARG A 276 35.02 -37.36 18.02
CA ARG A 276 36.45 -37.73 17.87
C ARG A 276 37.25 -37.65 19.17
N ARG A 277 36.68 -37.16 20.27
CA ARG A 277 37.35 -37.01 21.58
C ARG A 277 36.95 -38.07 22.62
N ILE A 278 36.15 -39.07 22.22
CA ILE A 278 35.80 -40.27 23.00
C ILE A 278 36.44 -41.45 22.29
#